data_AF-V4ACM3-F1
#
_entry.id   AF-V4ACM3-F1
#
_cell.length_a   1.000
_cell.length_b   1.000
_cell.length_c   1.000
_cell.angle_alpha   90.00
_cell.angle_beta   90.00
_cell.angle_gamma   90.00
#
_symmetry.space_group_name_H-M   'P 1'
#
loop_
_entity.id
_entity.type
_entity.pdbx_description
1 polymer ?
#
loop_
_entity_poly.entity_id
_entity_poly.type
_entity_poly.pdbx_seq_one_letter_code
_entity_poly.pdbx_strand_id
1 'polypeptide(L)'
;MSDDALFAWYCETYSEKDTRRAIPYACTVINLEKLRKKLETIKDIFLNPTDNVPEFYDKLMNVVEIFVGTDCIDQMLKYLGQYDRKRLILISHNGSGFDNWIMLKNTKKLTHCPLKTPRGILSFPLSNPYTDEDLQKKWKRQKEIKGNYLQHINFTCSYQHEKSSLAAWGNSSNLPANLRKIADVDIAKFTQDNWEELRHEWEPYAKRDTLCLGACLIKYNQVMKEVVNQNMSNNLTAPSLSLKGWYYLYHYDKEMVEEESYETTRMVAKHTDKENIEKFIRTLILL
;
A
#
# COMPACT_ATOMS: atom_id res chain seq x y z
N MET A 1 11.05 -5.53 1.56
CA MET A 1 11.06 -5.03 0.17
C MET A 1 11.43 -3.55 0.20
N SER A 2 11.97 -2.98 -0.89
CA SER A 2 12.24 -1.54 -0.96
C SER A 2 10.92 -0.77 -1.17
N ASP A 3 10.84 0.46 -0.67
CA ASP A 3 9.60 1.27 -0.68
C ASP A 3 9.20 1.70 -2.10
N ASP A 4 10.11 1.61 -3.07
CA ASP A 4 9.87 1.87 -4.48
C ASP A 4 9.04 0.80 -5.18
N ALA A 5 8.86 -0.37 -4.58
CA ALA A 5 7.93 -1.40 -5.04
C ALA A 5 6.57 -1.34 -4.33
N LEU A 6 6.38 -0.39 -3.41
CA LEU A 6 5.16 -0.26 -2.61
C LEU A 6 4.31 0.90 -3.10
N PHE A 7 3.03 0.65 -3.23
CA PHE A 7 2.04 1.64 -3.65
C PHE A 7 0.89 1.65 -2.64
N ALA A 8 0.46 2.82 -2.21
CA ALA A 8 -0.87 2.97 -1.64
C ALA A 8 -1.86 3.09 -2.81
N TRP A 9 -3.01 2.45 -2.70
CA TRP A 9 -4.07 2.56 -3.70
C TRP A 9 -5.46 2.60 -3.07
N TYR A 10 -6.39 3.16 -3.82
CA TYR A 10 -7.78 3.34 -3.43
C TYR A 10 -8.66 3.41 -4.70
N CYS A 11 -9.92 3.00 -4.60
CA CYS A 11 -10.88 3.15 -5.69
C CYS A 11 -12.20 3.75 -5.24
N GLU A 12 -12.78 4.55 -6.11
CA GLU A 12 -14.13 5.08 -5.97
C GLU A 12 -15.07 4.31 -6.88
N THR A 13 -16.27 4.03 -6.37
CA THR A 13 -17.28 3.24 -7.08
C THR A 13 -18.66 3.85 -6.93
N TYR A 14 -19.53 3.66 -7.91
CA TYR A 14 -20.97 3.84 -7.75
C TYR A 14 -21.65 2.46 -7.70
N SER A 15 -22.86 2.42 -7.14
CA SER A 15 -23.72 1.23 -7.23
C SER A 15 -24.56 1.29 -8.51
N GLU A 16 -24.41 0.30 -9.38
CA GLU A 16 -25.24 0.15 -10.58
C GLU A 16 -26.70 -0.11 -10.17
N LYS A 17 -27.64 0.67 -10.72
CA LYS A 17 -29.04 0.72 -10.25
C LYS A 17 -29.73 -0.64 -10.24
N ASP A 18 -29.54 -1.42 -11.31
CA ASP A 18 -30.30 -2.65 -11.53
C ASP A 18 -29.69 -3.87 -10.83
N THR A 19 -28.36 -3.95 -10.80
CA THR A 19 -27.66 -5.13 -10.28
C THR A 19 -27.10 -4.93 -8.88
N ARG A 20 -27.09 -3.68 -8.38
CA ARG A 20 -26.37 -3.23 -7.18
C ARG A 20 -24.88 -3.56 -7.20
N ARG A 21 -24.31 -3.81 -8.38
CA ARG A 21 -22.88 -4.05 -8.54
C ARG A 21 -22.12 -2.75 -8.29
N ALA A 22 -21.05 -2.84 -7.50
CA ALA A 22 -20.09 -1.74 -7.39
C ALA A 22 -19.27 -1.66 -8.68
N ILE A 23 -19.38 -0.53 -9.38
CA ILE A 23 -18.63 -0.25 -10.60
C ILE A 23 -17.60 0.83 -10.28
N PRO A 24 -16.29 0.56 -10.47
CA PRO A 24 -15.28 1.57 -10.27
C PRO A 24 -15.41 2.65 -11.34
N TYR A 25 -15.34 3.92 -10.93
CA TYR A 25 -15.29 5.05 -11.84
C TYR A 25 -13.99 5.85 -11.70
N ALA A 26 -13.25 5.64 -10.61
CA ALA A 26 -11.91 6.16 -10.46
C ALA A 26 -11.07 5.25 -9.58
N CYS A 27 -9.75 5.27 -9.81
CA CYS A 27 -8.80 4.74 -8.85
C CYS A 27 -7.55 5.61 -8.81
N THR A 28 -6.91 5.60 -7.66
CA THR A 28 -5.76 6.43 -7.36
C THR A 28 -4.64 5.57 -6.82
N VAL A 29 -3.42 5.87 -7.22
CA VAL A 29 -2.21 5.21 -6.71
C VAL A 29 -1.13 6.22 -6.38
N ILE A 30 -0.33 5.90 -5.38
CA ILE A 30 0.88 6.66 -5.08
C ILE A 30 2.01 5.71 -4.68
N ASN A 31 3.15 5.87 -5.33
CA ASN A 31 4.37 5.15 -4.97
C ASN A 31 4.93 5.70 -3.64
N LEU A 32 5.23 4.82 -2.68
CA LEU A 32 5.65 5.25 -1.35
C LEU A 32 7.04 5.91 -1.36
N GLU A 33 7.95 5.47 -2.22
CA GLU A 33 9.26 6.11 -2.37
C GLU A 33 9.16 7.51 -3.00
N LYS A 34 8.33 7.67 -4.03
CA LYS A 34 8.03 8.97 -4.67
C LYS A 34 7.44 9.94 -3.63
N LEU A 35 6.48 9.46 -2.82
CA LEU A 35 5.89 10.25 -1.75
C LEU A 35 6.93 10.60 -0.67
N ARG A 36 7.69 9.62 -0.17
CA ARG A 36 8.72 9.84 0.87
C ARG A 36 9.73 10.90 0.45
N LYS A 37 10.29 10.78 -0.77
CA LYS A 37 11.21 11.77 -1.33
C LYS A 37 10.57 13.15 -1.42
N LYS A 38 9.30 13.22 -1.83
CA LYS A 38 8.56 14.48 -1.81
C LYS A 38 8.54 15.00 -0.37
N LEU A 39 7.97 14.28 0.59
CA LEU A 39 7.87 14.71 2.00
C LEU A 39 9.23 15.16 2.59
N GLU A 40 10.33 14.50 2.27
CA GLU A 40 11.69 14.87 2.69
C GLU A 40 12.15 16.22 2.12
N THR A 41 11.79 16.56 0.88
CA THR A 41 12.07 17.91 0.34
C THR A 41 11.30 19.02 1.06
N ILE A 42 10.28 18.67 1.84
CA ILE A 42 9.41 19.62 2.53
C ILE A 42 9.54 19.49 4.06
N LYS A 43 10.58 18.79 4.54
CA LYS A 43 10.76 18.42 5.94
C LYS A 43 10.87 19.62 6.88
N ASP A 44 11.31 20.78 6.38
CA ASP A 44 11.33 22.05 7.15
C ASP A 44 9.92 22.57 7.50
N ILE A 45 8.88 22.16 6.77
CA ILE A 45 7.47 22.52 7.03
C ILE A 45 6.78 21.47 7.93
N PHE A 46 7.22 20.20 7.89
CA PHE A 46 6.65 19.11 8.70
C PHE A 46 6.85 19.25 10.21
N LEU A 47 7.84 20.03 10.63
CA LEU A 47 8.16 20.24 12.05
C LEU A 47 7.23 21.25 12.72
N ASN A 48 6.46 22.05 11.96
CA ASN A 48 5.52 23.03 12.50
C ASN A 48 4.09 22.76 11.97
N PRO A 49 3.24 22.09 12.78
CA PRO A 49 1.87 21.71 12.41
C PRO A 49 0.90 22.87 12.11
N THR A 50 1.33 24.12 12.32
CA THR A 50 0.47 25.31 12.32
C THR A 50 0.31 25.97 10.96
N ASP A 51 1.19 25.69 9.99
CA ASP A 51 1.15 26.39 8.71
C ASP A 51 0.50 25.52 7.63
N ASN A 52 -0.82 25.59 7.56
CA ASN A 52 -1.59 25.19 6.39
C ASN A 52 -1.17 26.09 5.21
N VAL A 53 -0.15 25.69 4.44
CA VAL A 53 0.21 26.40 3.21
C VAL A 53 -0.53 25.73 2.04
N PRO A 54 -1.56 26.35 1.44
CA PRO A 54 -2.36 25.75 0.37
C PRO A 54 -1.53 25.37 -0.87
N GLU A 55 -0.52 26.17 -1.21
CA GLU A 55 0.39 25.92 -2.33
C GLU A 55 1.16 24.58 -2.18
N PHE A 56 1.36 24.15 -0.95
CA PHE A 56 2.04 22.91 -0.65
C PHE A 56 1.18 21.68 -0.90
N TYR A 57 -0.12 21.82 -0.61
CA TYR A 57 -1.10 20.77 -0.80
C TYR A 57 -1.23 20.37 -2.28
N ASP A 58 -1.32 21.36 -3.18
CA ASP A 58 -1.43 21.09 -4.62
C ASP A 58 -0.21 20.31 -5.14
N LYS A 59 0.99 20.65 -4.65
CA LYS A 59 2.23 19.94 -4.99
C LYS A 59 2.24 18.49 -4.52
N LEU A 60 1.58 18.17 -3.40
CA LEU A 60 1.43 16.80 -2.90
C LEU A 60 0.36 16.02 -3.66
N MET A 61 -0.77 16.66 -3.95
CA MET A 61 -1.87 16.08 -4.72
C MET A 61 -1.43 15.68 -6.13
N ASN A 62 -0.50 16.43 -6.72
CA ASN A 62 0.11 16.11 -8.02
C ASN A 62 1.02 14.88 -7.99
N VAL A 63 1.37 14.33 -6.82
CA VAL A 63 2.15 13.09 -6.73
C VAL A 63 1.26 11.86 -6.88
N VAL A 64 -0.02 11.99 -6.53
CA VAL A 64 -1.03 10.94 -6.63
C VAL A 64 -1.47 10.82 -8.09
N GLU A 65 -1.26 9.64 -8.66
CA GLU A 65 -1.77 9.31 -9.98
C GLU A 65 -3.27 8.98 -9.86
N ILE A 66 -4.07 9.47 -10.79
CA ILE A 66 -5.51 9.23 -10.84
C ILE A 66 -5.89 8.70 -12.22
N PHE A 67 -6.74 7.69 -12.23
CA PHE A 67 -7.32 7.10 -13.44
C PHE A 67 -8.83 7.20 -13.33
N VAL A 68 -9.48 7.68 -14.38
CA VAL A 68 -10.90 8.04 -14.37
C VAL A 68 -11.62 7.34 -15.51
N GLY A 69 -12.85 6.89 -15.26
CA GLY A 69 -13.66 6.10 -16.17
C GLY A 69 -13.88 4.68 -15.65
N THR A 70 -14.83 3.96 -16.25
CA THR A 70 -15.13 2.56 -15.89
C THR A 70 -13.99 1.59 -16.23
N ASP A 71 -13.03 2.03 -17.05
CA ASP A 71 -11.79 1.31 -17.38
C ASP A 71 -10.60 1.77 -16.52
N CYS A 72 -10.82 2.53 -15.43
CA CYS A 72 -9.74 3.09 -14.60
C CYS A 72 -8.77 2.02 -14.07
N ILE A 73 -9.25 0.79 -13.80
CA ILE A 73 -8.41 -0.33 -13.37
C ILE A 73 -7.45 -0.75 -14.50
N ASP A 74 -7.93 -0.83 -15.74
CA ASP A 74 -7.08 -1.17 -16.88
C ASP A 74 -6.06 -0.05 -17.14
N GLN A 75 -6.47 1.22 -17.01
CA GLN A 75 -5.55 2.37 -17.09
C GLN A 75 -4.46 2.29 -16.01
N MET A 76 -4.83 1.99 -14.76
CA MET A 76 -3.89 1.81 -13.65
C MET A 76 -2.91 0.66 -13.91
N LEU A 77 -3.40 -0.50 -14.36
CA LEU A 77 -2.54 -1.65 -14.65
C LEU A 77 -1.58 -1.37 -15.83
N LYS A 78 -2.02 -0.62 -16.84
CA LYS A 78 -1.14 -0.13 -17.92
C LYS A 78 -0.04 0.79 -17.40
N TYR A 79 -0.38 1.74 -16.54
CA TYR A 79 0.60 2.61 -15.88
C TYR A 79 1.63 1.80 -15.08
N LEU A 80 1.17 0.87 -14.24
CA LEU A 80 2.06 0.02 -13.43
C LEU A 80 2.92 -0.90 -14.31
N GLY A 81 2.40 -1.35 -15.45
CA GLY A 81 3.09 -2.22 -16.40
C GLY A 81 4.34 -1.61 -17.03
N GLN A 82 4.47 -0.28 -16.98
CA GLN A 82 5.65 0.47 -17.43
C GLN A 82 6.68 0.68 -16.30
N TYR A 83 6.35 0.32 -15.06
CA TYR A 83 7.24 0.48 -13.92
C TYR A 83 8.31 -0.62 -13.94
N ASP A 84 9.60 -0.24 -13.92
CA ASP A 84 10.76 -1.15 -13.96
C ASP A 84 11.00 -1.89 -12.64
N ARG A 85 9.96 -2.58 -12.18
CA ARG A 85 9.93 -3.45 -11.02
C ARG A 85 9.07 -4.66 -11.37
N LYS A 86 9.69 -5.85 -11.32
CA LYS A 86 8.98 -7.11 -11.62
C LYS A 86 7.96 -7.49 -10.56
N ARG A 87 8.15 -7.04 -9.32
CA ARG A 87 7.24 -7.31 -8.21
C ARG A 87 6.79 -6.01 -7.58
N LEU A 88 5.49 -5.79 -7.50
CA LEU A 88 4.85 -4.64 -6.86
C LEU A 88 3.90 -5.12 -5.75
N ILE A 89 3.71 -4.28 -4.75
CA ILE A 89 2.67 -4.45 -3.72
C ILE A 89 1.79 -3.21 -3.70
N LEU A 90 0.49 -3.41 -3.92
CA LEU A 90 -0.54 -2.39 -3.81
C LEU A 90 -1.29 -2.59 -2.51
N ILE A 91 -1.24 -1.59 -1.63
CA ILE A 91 -1.78 -1.62 -0.28
C ILE A 91 -2.99 -0.68 -0.22
N SER A 92 -4.17 -1.24 0.08
CA SER A 92 -5.38 -0.44 0.38
C SER A 92 -5.72 -0.53 1.86
N HIS A 93 -6.49 0.43 2.36
CA HIS A 93 -7.01 0.42 3.71
C HIS A 93 -8.44 -0.12 3.72
N ASN A 94 -8.68 -1.14 4.55
CA ASN A 94 -9.89 -1.98 4.47
C ASN A 94 -10.09 -2.69 3.10
N GLY A 95 -9.02 -2.86 2.31
CA GLY A 95 -9.07 -3.52 1.00
C GLY A 95 -9.72 -4.91 1.02
N SER A 96 -9.53 -5.67 2.10
CA SER A 96 -10.14 -7.00 2.28
C SER A 96 -11.67 -6.97 2.21
N GLY A 97 -12.28 -5.91 2.70
CA GLY A 97 -13.73 -5.73 2.67
C GLY A 97 -14.24 -5.16 1.35
N PHE A 98 -13.40 -4.45 0.59
CA PHE A 98 -13.87 -3.66 -0.56
C PHE A 98 -12.91 -3.64 -1.76
N ASP A 99 -11.85 -2.82 -1.75
CA ASP A 99 -11.04 -2.56 -2.95
C ASP A 99 -10.49 -3.84 -3.61
N ASN A 100 -10.07 -4.81 -2.80
CA ASN A 100 -9.55 -6.08 -3.32
C ASN A 100 -10.63 -6.88 -4.06
N TRP A 101 -11.90 -6.79 -3.63
CA TRP A 101 -13.02 -7.38 -4.36
C TRP A 101 -13.28 -6.67 -5.68
N ILE A 102 -13.21 -5.34 -5.69
CA ILE A 102 -13.39 -4.54 -6.91
C ILE A 102 -12.33 -4.93 -7.94
N MET A 103 -11.06 -4.98 -7.56
CA MET A 103 -9.99 -5.43 -8.45
C MET A 103 -10.21 -6.88 -8.90
N LEU A 104 -10.48 -7.81 -7.97
CA LEU A 104 -10.70 -9.22 -8.31
C LEU A 104 -11.82 -9.40 -9.36
N LYS A 105 -12.92 -8.67 -9.22
CA LYS A 105 -14.07 -8.74 -10.12
C LYS A 105 -13.81 -8.12 -11.50
N ASN A 106 -12.85 -7.21 -11.60
CA ASN A 106 -12.48 -6.57 -12.85
C ASN A 106 -11.26 -7.23 -13.52
N THR A 107 -10.54 -8.12 -12.82
CA THR A 107 -9.46 -8.90 -13.43
C THR A 107 -9.99 -10.06 -14.27
N LYS A 108 -9.53 -10.15 -15.53
CA LYS A 108 -9.96 -11.21 -16.47
C LYS A 108 -9.44 -12.60 -16.12
N LYS A 109 -8.25 -12.69 -15.50
CA LYS A 109 -7.60 -13.96 -15.17
C LYS A 109 -6.78 -13.84 -13.89
N LEU A 110 -7.08 -14.70 -12.93
CA LEU A 110 -6.24 -14.90 -11.77
C LEU A 110 -5.12 -15.87 -12.10
N THR A 111 -3.91 -15.53 -11.65
CA THR A 111 -2.75 -16.43 -11.80
C THR A 111 -2.53 -17.30 -10.58
N HIS A 112 -3.10 -16.91 -9.43
CA HIS A 112 -2.99 -17.62 -8.16
C HIS A 112 -4.26 -17.45 -7.34
N CYS A 113 -4.49 -18.36 -6.40
CA CYS A 113 -5.64 -18.28 -5.50
C CYS A 113 -5.49 -17.09 -4.52
N PRO A 114 -6.53 -16.25 -4.38
CA PRO A 114 -6.58 -15.24 -3.33
C PRO A 114 -6.45 -15.87 -1.94
N LEU A 115 -5.70 -15.22 -1.05
CA LEU A 115 -5.75 -15.51 0.37
C LEU A 115 -7.00 -14.85 0.96
N LYS A 116 -8.04 -15.67 1.16
CA LYS A 116 -9.31 -15.25 1.73
C LYS A 116 -9.41 -15.65 3.20
N THR A 117 -10.01 -14.78 4.00
CA THR A 117 -10.44 -15.04 5.38
C THR A 117 -11.96 -14.87 5.47
N PRO A 118 -12.60 -15.23 6.59
CA PRO A 118 -14.02 -14.89 6.81
C PRO A 118 -14.32 -13.39 6.70
N ARG A 119 -13.31 -12.52 6.88
CA ARG A 119 -13.41 -11.05 6.78
C ARG A 119 -13.10 -10.50 5.38
N GLY A 120 -12.94 -11.36 4.37
CA GLY A 120 -12.71 -10.96 2.98
C GLY A 120 -11.34 -11.35 2.42
N ILE A 121 -10.90 -10.65 1.36
CA ILE A 121 -9.67 -11.00 0.62
C ILE A 121 -8.48 -10.26 1.22
N LEU A 122 -7.72 -10.96 2.06
CA LEU A 122 -6.55 -10.39 2.72
C LEU A 122 -5.47 -9.98 1.72
N SER A 123 -5.17 -10.88 0.79
CA SER A 123 -4.18 -10.63 -0.24
C SER A 123 -4.49 -11.46 -1.47
N PHE A 124 -4.16 -10.97 -2.65
CA PHE A 124 -4.17 -11.81 -3.84
C PHE A 124 -3.13 -11.40 -4.87
N PRO A 125 -2.52 -12.38 -5.55
CA PRO A 125 -1.53 -12.11 -6.59
C PRO A 125 -2.19 -11.95 -7.96
N LEU A 126 -1.68 -11.01 -8.75
CA LEU A 126 -2.07 -10.77 -10.13
C LEU A 126 -0.82 -10.73 -11.01
N SER A 127 -0.84 -11.44 -12.13
CA SER A 127 0.13 -11.19 -13.20
C SER A 127 -0.43 -10.11 -14.11
N ASN A 128 0.27 -8.98 -14.20
CA ASN A 128 -0.18 -7.81 -14.95
C ASN A 128 -0.10 -8.10 -16.46
N PRO A 129 -1.24 -8.19 -17.17
CA PRO A 129 -1.24 -8.45 -18.61
C PRO A 129 -0.70 -7.27 -19.43
N TYR A 130 -0.60 -6.08 -18.84
CA TYR A 130 -0.10 -4.86 -19.50
C TYR A 130 1.39 -4.61 -19.26
N THR A 131 2.15 -5.64 -18.87
CA THR A 131 3.60 -5.51 -18.65
C THR A 131 4.29 -5.10 -19.95
N ASP A 132 5.07 -4.01 -19.90
CA ASP A 132 5.82 -3.51 -21.04
C ASP A 132 6.76 -4.57 -21.64
N GLU A 133 6.76 -4.70 -22.98
CA GLU A 133 7.51 -5.75 -23.67
C GLU A 133 9.02 -5.61 -23.50
N ASP A 134 9.54 -4.39 -23.42
CA ASP A 134 10.97 -4.16 -23.27
C ASP A 134 11.42 -4.48 -21.84
N LEU A 135 10.57 -4.21 -20.84
CA LEU A 135 10.79 -4.73 -19.48
C LEU A 135 10.77 -6.27 -19.43
N GLN A 136 9.85 -6.91 -20.14
CA GLN A 136 9.84 -8.39 -20.23
C GLN A 136 11.13 -8.93 -20.86
N LYS A 137 11.59 -8.32 -21.97
CA LYS A 137 12.87 -8.68 -22.62
C LYS A 137 14.06 -8.44 -21.67
N LYS A 138 14.06 -7.33 -20.94
CA LYS A 138 15.09 -7.00 -19.95
C LYS A 138 15.18 -8.06 -18.85
N TRP A 139 14.06 -8.41 -18.22
CA TRP A 139 14.04 -9.43 -17.15
C TRP A 139 14.36 -10.82 -17.66
N LYS A 140 14.02 -11.15 -18.92
CA LYS A 140 14.42 -12.41 -19.57
C LYS A 140 15.94 -12.52 -19.72
N ARG A 141 16.62 -11.43 -20.05
CA ARG A 141 18.10 -11.40 -20.17
C ARG A 141 18.80 -11.56 -18.83
N GLN A 142 18.17 -11.19 -17.72
CA GLN A 142 18.78 -11.23 -16.39
C GLN A 142 19.02 -12.64 -15.84
N LYS A 143 18.52 -13.72 -16.47
CA LYS A 143 18.72 -15.17 -16.17
C LYS A 143 18.43 -15.66 -14.73
N GLU A 144 18.39 -14.78 -13.74
CA GLU A 144 18.03 -15.07 -12.34
C GLU A 144 16.54 -15.34 -12.16
N ILE A 145 15.70 -14.97 -13.15
CA ILE A 145 14.25 -15.06 -13.02
C ILE A 145 13.67 -16.08 -14.00
N LYS A 146 13.41 -17.30 -13.50
CA LYS A 146 12.72 -18.37 -14.24
C LYS A 146 11.20 -18.14 -14.25
N GLY A 147 10.52 -18.46 -15.35
CA GLY A 147 9.05 -18.43 -15.46
C GLY A 147 8.49 -17.29 -16.31
N ASN A 148 7.21 -16.94 -16.09
CA ASN A 148 6.53 -15.85 -16.81
C ASN A 148 7.24 -14.51 -16.56
N TYR A 149 7.42 -13.72 -17.63
CA TYR A 149 8.07 -12.41 -17.58
C TYR A 149 7.11 -11.25 -17.32
N LEU A 150 5.82 -11.52 -17.17
CA LEU A 150 4.86 -10.53 -16.68
C LEU A 150 5.24 -10.02 -15.28
N GLN A 151 4.99 -8.73 -15.05
CA GLN A 151 5.04 -8.09 -13.75
C GLN A 151 4.02 -8.75 -12.82
N HIS A 152 4.44 -8.96 -11.58
CA HIS A 152 3.63 -9.56 -10.53
C HIS A 152 3.21 -8.50 -9.52
N ILE A 153 1.91 -8.27 -9.39
CA ILE A 153 1.33 -7.30 -8.47
C ILE A 153 0.65 -8.08 -7.36
N ASN A 154 0.98 -7.78 -6.10
CA ASN A 154 0.27 -8.32 -4.96
C ASN A 154 -0.60 -7.24 -4.32
N PHE A 155 -1.90 -7.46 -4.28
CA PHE A 155 -2.82 -6.59 -3.55
C PHE A 155 -2.88 -7.04 -2.10
N THR A 156 -2.80 -6.10 -1.16
CA THR A 156 -2.81 -6.38 0.29
C THR A 156 -3.65 -5.37 1.05
N CYS A 157 -4.14 -5.80 2.21
CA CYS A 157 -4.98 -4.99 3.09
C CYS A 157 -4.21 -4.53 4.32
N SER A 158 -4.03 -3.22 4.49
CA SER A 158 -3.40 -2.63 5.69
C SER A 158 -4.24 -2.74 6.96
N TYR A 159 -5.54 -3.03 6.85
CA TYR A 159 -6.45 -3.12 8.01
C TYR A 159 -6.11 -4.27 8.97
N GLN A 160 -5.34 -5.27 8.51
CA GLN A 160 -4.83 -6.32 9.41
C GLN A 160 -3.63 -5.89 10.25
N HIS A 161 -3.08 -4.71 9.95
CA HIS A 161 -2.02 -4.08 10.74
C HIS A 161 -2.57 -2.97 11.62
N GLU A 162 -3.48 -2.16 11.09
CA GLU A 162 -4.12 -1.05 11.79
C GLU A 162 -5.64 -1.11 11.58
N LYS A 163 -6.36 -1.44 12.66
CA LYS A 163 -7.81 -1.72 12.62
C LYS A 163 -8.67 -0.47 12.81
N SER A 164 -8.09 0.69 13.09
CA SER A 164 -8.82 1.95 13.12
C SER A 164 -9.21 2.41 11.71
N SER A 165 -10.13 3.36 11.59
CA SER A 165 -10.43 3.98 10.30
C SER A 165 -9.23 4.75 9.77
N LEU A 166 -9.15 5.00 8.46
CA LEU A 166 -8.04 5.77 7.88
C LEU A 166 -7.90 7.16 8.52
N ALA A 167 -9.02 7.80 8.88
CA ALA A 167 -9.02 9.08 9.59
C ALA A 167 -8.41 8.94 11.00
N ALA A 168 -8.81 7.92 11.75
CA ALA A 168 -8.26 7.64 13.07
C ALA A 168 -6.76 7.28 12.99
N TRP A 169 -6.34 6.50 11.99
CA TRP A 169 -4.94 6.17 11.77
C TRP A 169 -4.10 7.40 11.42
N GLY A 170 -4.61 8.29 10.55
CA GLY A 170 -3.93 9.54 10.23
C GLY A 170 -3.76 10.43 11.47
N ASN A 171 -4.77 10.48 12.34
CA ASN A 171 -4.70 11.21 13.61
C ASN A 171 -3.70 10.57 14.59
N SER A 172 -3.77 9.26 14.83
CA SER A 172 -2.87 8.56 15.76
C SER A 172 -1.42 8.55 15.28
N SER A 173 -1.21 8.61 13.96
CA SER A 173 0.08 8.78 13.33
C SER A 173 0.62 10.21 13.42
N ASN A 174 -0.07 11.14 14.09
CA ASN A 174 0.31 12.55 14.17
C ASN A 174 0.65 13.15 12.80
N LEU A 175 -0.11 12.78 11.75
CA LEU A 175 0.09 13.38 10.44
C LEU A 175 -0.29 14.87 10.48
N PRO A 176 0.36 15.75 9.72
CA PRO A 176 -0.12 17.11 9.50
C PRO A 176 -1.56 17.14 8.97
N ALA A 177 -2.32 18.18 9.31
CA ALA A 177 -3.75 18.27 8.98
C ALA A 177 -4.00 18.11 7.47
N ASN A 178 -3.13 18.69 6.63
CA ASN A 178 -3.14 18.62 5.17
C ASN A 178 -2.82 17.23 4.57
N LEU A 179 -2.41 16.26 5.39
CA LEU A 179 -2.24 14.86 4.98
C LEU A 179 -3.33 13.94 5.53
N ARG A 180 -4.15 14.39 6.47
CA ARG A 180 -5.21 13.57 7.07
C ARG A 180 -6.41 13.47 6.13
N LYS A 181 -7.09 12.33 6.18
CA LYS A 181 -8.41 12.13 5.56
C LYS A 181 -9.41 13.20 6.04
N ILE A 182 -10.25 13.67 5.12
CA ILE A 182 -11.35 14.60 5.39
C ILE A 182 -12.63 13.75 5.51
N ALA A 183 -13.47 14.01 6.51
CA ALA A 183 -14.64 13.18 6.81
C ALA A 183 -15.93 13.63 6.09
N ASP A 184 -15.90 14.76 5.38
CA ASP A 184 -17.10 15.52 5.03
C ASP A 184 -17.65 15.25 3.62
N VAL A 185 -17.27 14.14 2.98
CA VAL A 185 -17.77 13.79 1.64
C VAL A 185 -18.81 12.67 1.74
N ASP A 186 -20.05 12.98 1.36
CA ASP A 186 -21.09 11.99 1.18
C ASP A 186 -20.86 11.20 -0.12
N ILE A 187 -20.14 10.08 -0.01
CA ILE A 187 -19.79 9.22 -1.15
C ILE A 187 -21.05 8.65 -1.83
N ALA A 188 -22.17 8.51 -1.09
CA ALA A 188 -23.42 7.99 -1.64
C ALA A 188 -24.07 8.95 -2.65
N LYS A 189 -23.65 10.22 -2.68
CA LYS A 189 -24.07 11.22 -3.66
C LYS A 189 -23.63 10.87 -5.09
N PHE A 190 -22.52 10.14 -5.25
CA PHE A 190 -21.95 9.82 -6.56
C PHE A 190 -22.58 8.54 -7.12
N THR A 191 -23.36 8.73 -8.16
CA THR A 191 -24.16 7.70 -8.83
C THR A 191 -23.67 7.51 -10.26
N GLN A 192 -24.18 6.48 -10.93
CA GLN A 192 -23.91 6.20 -12.34
C GLN A 192 -24.11 7.40 -13.26
N ASP A 193 -25.09 8.26 -12.97
CA ASP A 193 -25.49 9.35 -13.87
C ASP A 193 -24.71 10.65 -13.64
N ASN A 194 -24.17 10.87 -12.43
CA ASN A 194 -23.65 12.18 -12.02
C ASN A 194 -22.19 12.17 -11.56
N TRP A 195 -21.56 10.99 -11.41
CA TRP A 195 -20.19 10.93 -10.90
C TRP A 195 -19.23 11.75 -11.78
N GLU A 196 -19.40 11.72 -13.11
CA GLU A 196 -18.49 12.44 -14.02
C GLU A 196 -18.61 13.97 -13.88
N GLU A 197 -19.83 14.50 -13.81
CA GLU A 197 -20.09 15.94 -13.63
C GLU A 197 -19.62 16.44 -12.26
N LEU A 198 -19.73 15.59 -11.24
CA LEU A 198 -19.32 15.88 -9.86
C LEU A 198 -17.83 15.61 -9.59
N ARG A 199 -17.01 15.43 -10.64
CA ARG A 199 -15.58 15.19 -10.53
C ARG A 199 -14.82 16.19 -9.67
N HIS A 200 -15.17 17.46 -9.78
CA HIS A 200 -14.57 18.52 -8.99
C HIS A 200 -14.77 18.34 -7.48
N GLU A 201 -15.78 17.58 -7.04
CA GLU A 201 -16.04 17.27 -5.64
C GLU A 201 -15.29 16.02 -5.16
N TRP A 202 -15.38 14.90 -5.89
CA TRP A 202 -14.81 13.63 -5.41
C TRP A 202 -13.33 13.44 -5.73
N GLU A 203 -12.79 14.05 -6.80
CA GLU A 203 -11.38 13.85 -7.18
C GLU A 203 -10.40 14.31 -6.07
N PRO A 204 -10.57 15.51 -5.48
CA PRO A 204 -9.73 15.94 -4.37
C PRO A 204 -9.82 14.99 -3.17
N TYR A 205 -10.99 14.41 -2.91
CA TYR A 205 -11.20 13.46 -1.82
C TYR A 205 -10.47 12.13 -2.08
N ALA A 206 -10.64 11.52 -3.25
CA ALA A 206 -9.99 10.25 -3.59
C ALA A 206 -8.46 10.35 -3.56
N LYS A 207 -7.91 11.44 -4.09
CA LYS A 207 -6.48 11.74 -4.01
C LYS A 207 -6.02 11.94 -2.57
N ARG A 208 -6.81 12.64 -1.75
CA ARG A 208 -6.51 12.88 -0.33
C ARG A 208 -6.47 11.60 0.49
N ASP A 209 -7.41 10.69 0.27
CA ASP A 209 -7.43 9.38 0.92
C ASP A 209 -6.18 8.57 0.61
N THR A 210 -5.80 8.55 -0.67
CA THR A 210 -4.60 7.82 -1.14
C THR A 210 -3.32 8.42 -0.55
N LEU A 211 -3.25 9.76 -0.50
CA LEU A 211 -2.13 10.48 0.11
C LEU A 211 -2.04 10.23 1.62
N CYS A 212 -3.17 10.26 2.33
CA CYS A 212 -3.26 9.94 3.75
C CYS A 212 -2.77 8.51 4.02
N LEU A 213 -3.24 7.54 3.24
CA LEU A 213 -2.82 6.15 3.34
C LEU A 213 -1.31 6.01 3.08
N GLY A 214 -0.80 6.64 2.03
CA GLY A 214 0.62 6.64 1.71
C GLY A 214 1.49 7.18 2.86
N ALA A 215 1.08 8.30 3.47
CA ALA A 215 1.78 8.89 4.61
C ALA A 215 1.73 8.00 5.86
N CYS A 216 0.57 7.42 6.18
CA CYS A 216 0.43 6.44 7.26
C CYS A 216 1.35 5.24 7.05
N LEU A 217 1.40 4.69 5.82
CA LEU A 217 2.23 3.54 5.49
C LEU A 217 3.73 3.85 5.58
N ILE A 218 4.18 5.02 5.13
CA ILE A 218 5.58 5.44 5.27
C ILE A 218 5.97 5.48 6.74
N LYS A 219 5.16 6.15 7.59
CA LYS A 219 5.45 6.27 9.01
C LYS A 219 5.41 4.91 9.72
N TYR A 220 4.39 4.10 9.43
CA TYR A 220 4.29 2.73 9.95
C TYR A 220 5.51 1.90 9.55
N ASN A 221 5.87 1.88 8.27
CA ASN A 221 7.01 1.11 7.77
C ASN A 221 8.34 1.58 8.36
N GLN A 222 8.50 2.88 8.59
CA GLN A 222 9.69 3.43 9.25
C GLN A 222 9.81 2.89 10.69
N VAL A 223 8.76 3.02 11.49
CA VAL A 223 8.75 2.54 12.89
C VAL A 223 8.96 1.03 12.94
N MET A 224 8.26 0.25 12.11
CA MET A 224 8.42 -1.21 12.14
C MET A 224 9.79 -1.68 11.68
N LYS A 225 10.41 -1.00 10.69
CA LYS A 225 11.78 -1.30 10.27
C LYS A 225 12.77 -1.04 11.42
N GLU A 226 12.59 0.07 12.15
CA GLU A 226 13.44 0.42 13.30
C GLU A 226 13.27 -0.57 14.46
N VAL A 227 12.03 -0.94 14.79
CA VAL A 227 11.73 -1.74 15.97
C VAL A 227 11.93 -3.24 15.72
N VAL A 228 11.47 -3.78 14.59
CA VAL A 228 11.49 -5.25 14.36
C VAL A 228 12.21 -5.66 13.08
N ASN A 229 12.85 -4.73 12.36
CA ASN A 229 13.49 -4.97 11.06
C ASN A 229 12.55 -5.67 10.04
N GLN A 230 11.25 -5.38 10.16
CA GLN A 230 10.19 -5.90 9.31
C GLN A 230 9.21 -4.78 8.98
N ASN A 231 8.34 -4.99 8.02
CA ASN A 231 7.28 -4.02 7.69
C ASN A 231 6.09 -4.72 7.00
N MET A 232 5.12 -3.94 6.54
CA MET A 232 3.89 -4.43 5.91
C MET A 232 4.13 -5.09 4.53
N SER A 233 5.26 -4.83 3.88
CA SER A 233 5.64 -5.55 2.65
C SER A 233 6.05 -7.00 2.91
N ASN A 234 6.47 -7.30 4.14
CA ASN A 234 7.02 -8.58 4.55
C ASN A 234 6.02 -9.43 5.36
N ASN A 235 4.89 -8.84 5.77
CA ASN A 235 3.92 -9.42 6.69
C ASN A 235 2.52 -9.02 6.28
N LEU A 236 1.60 -9.98 6.27
CA LEU A 236 0.20 -9.74 5.90
C LEU A 236 -0.65 -9.25 7.07
N THR A 237 -0.18 -9.44 8.31
CA THR A 237 -0.91 -9.10 9.53
C THR A 237 0.05 -8.58 10.61
N ALA A 238 -0.47 -7.77 11.54
CA ALA A 238 0.27 -7.35 12.73
C ALA A 238 0.81 -8.55 13.55
N PRO A 239 0.02 -9.60 13.85
CA PRO A 239 0.54 -10.79 14.53
C PRO A 239 1.71 -11.48 13.80
N SER A 240 1.67 -11.59 12.46
CA SER A 240 2.80 -12.12 11.68
C SER A 240 4.04 -11.25 11.84
N LEU A 241 3.86 -9.92 11.83
CA LEU A 241 4.95 -8.96 12.01
C LEU A 241 5.57 -9.10 13.41
N SER A 242 4.75 -9.18 14.46
CA SER A 242 5.19 -9.36 15.83
C SER A 242 5.92 -10.68 16.04
N LEU A 243 5.40 -11.78 15.47
CA LEU A 243 6.02 -13.10 15.57
C LEU A 243 7.38 -13.12 14.86
N LYS A 244 7.49 -12.58 13.65
CA LYS A 244 8.78 -12.49 12.94
C LYS A 244 9.75 -11.55 13.64
N GLY A 245 9.27 -10.45 14.19
CA GLY A 245 10.08 -9.54 15.01
C GLY A 245 10.61 -10.21 16.27
N TRP A 246 9.75 -10.91 17.00
CA TRP A 246 10.14 -11.69 18.18
C TRP A 246 11.15 -12.77 17.83
N TYR A 247 10.90 -13.53 16.77
CA TYR A 247 11.81 -14.56 16.29
C TYR A 247 13.19 -13.95 15.97
N TYR A 248 13.21 -12.84 15.22
CA TYR A 248 14.44 -12.14 14.90
C TYR A 248 15.23 -11.73 16.15
N LEU A 249 14.57 -11.25 17.22
CA LEU A 249 15.22 -10.85 18.47
C LEU A 249 15.64 -12.02 19.34
N TYR A 250 14.81 -13.07 19.40
CA TYR A 250 15.12 -14.26 20.20
C TYR A 250 16.39 -14.96 19.66
N HIS A 251 16.60 -14.87 18.35
CA HIS A 251 17.80 -15.35 17.67
C HIS A 251 18.88 -14.27 17.48
N TYR A 252 18.74 -13.08 18.07
CA TYR A 252 19.70 -11.97 17.94
C TYR A 252 21.02 -12.21 18.66
N ASP A 253 20.98 -12.81 19.85
CA ASP A 253 22.16 -13.14 20.66
C ASP A 253 22.66 -14.58 20.44
N LYS A 254 21.89 -15.39 19.72
CA LYS A 254 22.33 -16.72 19.30
C LYS A 254 23.06 -16.50 17.98
N GLU A 255 24.39 -16.64 17.97
CA GLU A 255 25.13 -16.78 16.71
C GLU A 255 24.35 -17.75 15.82
N MET A 256 23.88 -17.26 14.68
CA MET A 256 23.26 -18.10 13.67
C MET A 256 24.36 -19.05 13.20
N VAL A 257 24.42 -20.25 13.76
CA VAL A 257 25.29 -21.31 13.26
C VAL A 257 24.82 -21.62 11.84
N GLU A 258 25.76 -21.54 10.90
CA GLU A 258 25.54 -21.89 9.51
C GLU A 258 24.98 -23.30 9.41
N GLU A 259 23.73 -23.44 8.98
CA GLU A 259 23.29 -24.67 8.35
C GLU A 259 23.21 -24.41 6.84
N GLU A 260 24.06 -25.12 6.10
CA GLU A 260 24.09 -25.15 4.63
C GLU A 260 22.75 -25.69 4.09
N SER A 261 21.71 -24.88 4.05
CA SER A 261 20.57 -25.16 3.20
C SER A 261 19.95 -23.89 2.65
N TYR A 262 20.21 -23.68 1.36
CA TYR A 262 19.54 -22.75 0.43
C TYR A 262 20.06 -21.29 0.41
N GLU A 263 21.07 -21.10 -0.46
CA GLU A 263 21.44 -19.89 -1.22
C GLU A 263 20.62 -18.61 -0.96
N THR A 264 21.02 -17.82 0.04
CA THR A 264 21.29 -16.36 -0.06
C THR A 264 21.57 -15.79 1.34
N THR A 265 22.85 -15.59 1.65
CA THR A 265 23.31 -14.98 2.91
C THR A 265 22.98 -13.48 2.92
N ARG A 266 22.32 -12.99 3.97
CA ARG A 266 22.13 -11.54 4.18
C ARG A 266 22.62 -11.13 5.57
N MET A 267 23.71 -10.36 5.59
CA MET A 267 24.22 -9.68 6.78
C MET A 267 23.23 -8.59 7.21
N VAL A 268 22.94 -8.49 8.52
CA VAL A 268 22.01 -7.51 9.09
C VAL A 268 22.75 -6.59 10.07
N ALA A 269 22.40 -5.31 10.09
CA ALA A 269 23.00 -4.31 10.97
C ALA A 269 22.66 -4.56 12.46
N LYS A 270 23.64 -4.30 13.33
CA LYS A 270 23.55 -4.38 14.80
C LYS A 270 22.80 -3.15 15.32
N HIS A 271 21.68 -3.33 16.03
CA HIS A 271 20.92 -2.25 16.67
C HIS A 271 21.01 -2.34 18.21
N THR A 272 20.92 -1.18 18.87
CA THR A 272 21.47 -0.97 20.22
C THR A 272 20.51 -1.21 21.39
N ASP A 273 19.19 -1.41 21.20
CA ASP A 273 18.25 -1.45 22.34
C ASP A 273 17.24 -2.62 22.30
N LYS A 274 17.68 -3.80 22.76
CA LYS A 274 16.85 -5.02 22.90
C LYS A 274 15.60 -4.81 23.78
N GLU A 275 15.71 -4.02 24.86
CA GLU A 275 14.63 -3.80 25.84
C GLU A 275 13.40 -3.10 25.24
N ASN A 276 13.60 -2.09 24.38
CA ASN A 276 12.51 -1.35 23.75
C ASN A 276 11.66 -2.25 22.84
N ILE A 277 12.29 -3.23 22.21
CA ILE A 277 11.64 -4.13 21.26
C ILE A 277 10.88 -5.24 21.99
N GLU A 278 11.43 -5.79 23.08
CA GLU A 278 10.71 -6.75 23.93
C GLU A 278 9.42 -6.16 24.51
N LYS A 279 9.46 -4.89 24.95
CA LYS A 279 8.28 -4.16 25.45
C LYS A 279 7.21 -4.01 24.36
N PHE A 280 7.61 -3.71 23.13
CA PHE A 280 6.70 -3.56 21.99
C PHE A 280 6.00 -4.88 21.63
N ILE A 281 6.75 -5.98 21.54
CA ILE A 281 6.19 -7.30 21.21
C ILE A 281 5.20 -7.78 22.27
N ARG A 282 5.50 -7.60 23.56
CA ARG A 282 4.58 -7.96 24.65
C ARG A 282 3.24 -7.22 24.52
N THR A 283 3.26 -5.98 24.06
CA THR A 283 2.05 -5.18 23.85
C THR A 283 1.21 -5.70 22.68
N LEU A 284 1.85 -6.21 21.61
CA LEU A 284 1.18 -6.72 20.41
C LEU A 284 0.69 -8.17 20.51
N ILE A 285 1.32 -9.00 21.35
CA ILE A 285 0.91 -10.40 21.57
C ILE A 285 -0.24 -10.51 22.58
N LEU A 286 -0.39 -9.54 23.47
CA LEU A 286 -1.42 -9.50 24.52
C LEU A 286 -2.71 -8.75 24.12
N LEU A 287 -2.83 -8.31 22.85
CA LEU A 287 -4.03 -7.70 22.23
C LEU A 287 -4.63 -8.62 21.15
#